data_AF-A0A0S7F663-F1
#
_entry.id   AF-A0A0S7F663-F1
#
_cell.length_a   1.000
_cell.length_b   1.000
_cell.length_c   1.000
_cell.angle_alpha   90.00
_cell.angle_beta   90.00
_cell.angle_gamma   90.00
#
_symmetry.space_group_name_H-M   'P 1'
#
loop_
_entity.id
_entity.type
_entity.pdbx_description
1 polymer ?
#
loop_
_entity_poly.entity_id
_entity_poly.type
_entity_poly.pdbx_seq_one_letter_code
_entity_poly.pdbx_strand_id
1 'polypeptide(L)'
;MKLHRNNIFEESYRRIMSLKRPDVLKARLWIEFESEKGLDYGGVAREWFFLLSKEMFNPYYGLFEYSATDNYTLQINPNSGLCNEDHLSYFKFIGRVAGMAVFHGKLLDGFFIRPFYKMMLGKQISLKDMESVDSEYYNSLKWILENDPTELDLRFCIDEDNFGQTYQVDLKPSGSDMVVTNENKKEYIDLVIQWRFVNRVQKQMNAFLEGFTELIPIDLIKIFDENELELLMCGLGDVDVNDWRQHTVYKNGYCPNHPVIQWFWKVC
;
A
#
# COMPACT_ATOMS: atom_id res chain seq x y z
N MET A 1 8.81 20.72 -14.37
CA MET A 1 9.55 20.36 -13.15
C MET A 1 10.93 19.95 -13.61
N LYS A 2 11.96 20.58 -13.05
CA LYS A 2 13.36 20.18 -13.27
C LYS A 2 13.81 19.44 -12.03
N LEU A 3 14.33 18.22 -12.19
CA LEU A 3 14.56 17.29 -11.09
C LEU A 3 15.91 16.58 -11.23
N HIS A 4 16.50 16.19 -10.11
CA HIS A 4 17.63 15.26 -10.06
C HIS A 4 17.14 13.86 -9.76
N ARG A 5 17.63 12.86 -10.50
CA ARG A 5 17.31 11.44 -10.27
C ARG A 5 17.62 11.02 -8.83
N ASN A 6 18.78 11.42 -8.32
CA ASN A 6 19.26 11.07 -6.98
C ASN A 6 18.49 11.75 -5.83
N ASN A 7 17.60 12.70 -6.14
CA ASN A 7 16.85 13.48 -5.15
C ASN A 7 15.38 13.65 -5.55
N ILE A 8 14.87 12.69 -6.34
CA ILE A 8 13.57 12.80 -7.01
C ILE A 8 12.42 12.97 -6.03
N PHE A 9 12.46 12.29 -4.88
CA PHE A 9 11.41 12.30 -3.87
C PHE A 9 11.24 13.69 -3.25
N GLU A 10 12.31 14.22 -2.68
CA GLU A 10 12.36 15.53 -2.02
C GLU A 10 12.05 16.70 -2.97
N GLU A 11 12.61 16.68 -4.18
CA GLU A 11 12.39 17.75 -5.15
C GLU A 11 10.96 17.72 -5.72
N SER A 12 10.41 16.52 -5.94
CA SER A 12 9.01 16.37 -6.35
C SER A 12 8.08 16.83 -5.24
N TYR A 13 8.36 16.46 -3.98
CA TYR A 13 7.61 16.90 -2.80
C TYR A 13 7.54 18.43 -2.73
N ARG A 14 8.69 19.11 -2.70
CA ARG A 14 8.74 20.58 -2.61
C ARG A 14 8.00 21.24 -3.76
N ARG A 15 8.13 20.71 -4.98
CA ARG A 15 7.53 21.31 -6.16
C ARG A 15 6.02 21.11 -6.22
N ILE A 16 5.51 19.93 -5.88
CA ILE A 16 4.07 19.62 -5.90
C ILE A 16 3.36 20.29 -4.72
N MET A 17 3.99 20.30 -3.54
CA MET A 17 3.37 20.87 -2.33
C MET A 17 3.40 22.39 -2.29
N SER A 18 4.37 23.04 -2.96
CA SER A 18 4.40 24.52 -3.05
C SER A 18 3.31 25.14 -3.94
N LEU A 19 2.57 24.33 -4.71
CA LEU A 19 1.50 24.83 -5.57
C LEU A 19 0.26 25.18 -4.76
N LYS A 20 -0.13 26.46 -4.82
CA LYS A 20 -1.33 26.98 -4.14
C LYS A 20 -2.65 26.49 -4.75
N ARG A 21 -2.66 26.16 -6.04
CA ARG A 21 -3.84 25.67 -6.77
C ARG A 21 -3.57 24.28 -7.34
N PRO A 22 -4.23 23.23 -6.83
CA PRO A 22 -4.04 21.86 -7.33
C PRO A 22 -4.37 21.69 -8.81
N ASP A 23 -5.27 22.50 -9.37
CA ASP A 23 -5.63 22.43 -10.80
C ASP A 23 -4.45 22.64 -11.75
N VAL A 24 -3.37 23.30 -11.29
CA VAL A 24 -2.15 23.45 -12.08
C VAL A 24 -1.49 22.09 -12.36
N LEU A 25 -1.68 21.10 -11.47
CA LEU A 25 -1.18 19.74 -11.64
C LEU A 25 -1.91 18.97 -12.75
N LYS A 26 -3.09 19.43 -13.19
CA LYS A 26 -3.85 18.85 -14.32
C LYS A 26 -3.34 19.31 -15.68
N ALA A 27 -2.45 20.30 -15.71
CA ALA A 27 -1.81 20.74 -16.95
C ALA A 27 -0.83 19.67 -17.45
N ARG A 28 -0.55 19.70 -18.77
CA ARG A 28 0.41 18.77 -19.39
C ARG A 28 1.74 18.77 -18.62
N LEU A 29 2.14 17.59 -18.14
CA LEU A 29 3.37 17.42 -17.37
C LEU A 29 4.59 17.69 -18.25
N TRP A 30 5.36 18.69 -17.86
CA TRP A 30 6.68 18.97 -18.43
C TRP A 30 7.72 18.61 -17.39
N ILE A 31 8.35 17.45 -17.53
CA ILE A 31 9.39 16.97 -16.62
C ILE A 31 10.72 16.92 -17.38
N GLU A 32 11.79 17.37 -16.74
CA GLU A 32 13.14 17.42 -17.28
C GLU A 32 14.09 16.96 -16.16
N PHE A 33 14.86 15.90 -16.39
CA PHE A 33 15.92 15.51 -15.47
C PHE A 33 17.18 16.32 -15.80
N GLU A 34 17.86 16.85 -14.78
CA GLU A 34 19.05 17.66 -15.00
C GLU A 34 20.12 16.88 -15.78
N SER A 35 20.80 17.59 -16.69
CA SER A 35 21.81 17.04 -17.63
C SER A 35 21.27 16.10 -18.72
N GLU A 36 19.95 15.94 -18.86
CA GLU A 36 19.33 15.12 -19.91
C GLU A 36 18.35 15.96 -20.75
N LYS A 37 18.59 16.09 -22.06
CA LYS A 37 17.57 16.62 -22.98
C LYS A 37 16.57 15.50 -23.31
N GLY A 38 15.47 15.44 -22.56
CA GLY A 38 14.36 14.55 -22.87
C GLY A 38 13.81 14.83 -24.28
N LEU A 39 13.87 13.83 -25.17
CA LEU A 39 13.38 13.94 -26.55
C LEU A 39 11.85 13.73 -26.64
N ASP A 40 11.27 12.96 -25.72
CA ASP A 40 9.82 12.69 -25.62
C ASP A 40 9.30 12.97 -24.21
N TYR A 41 8.50 14.02 -24.08
CA TYR A 41 7.86 14.41 -22.82
C TYR A 41 6.92 13.33 -22.25
N GLY A 42 6.30 12.51 -23.11
CA GLY A 42 5.41 11.43 -22.69
C GLY A 42 6.15 10.29 -22.00
N GLY A 43 7.31 9.91 -22.55
CA GLY A 43 8.24 8.95 -21.96
C GLY A 43 8.84 9.43 -20.64
N VAL A 44 9.32 10.67 -20.58
CA VAL A 44 9.93 11.24 -19.36
C VAL A 44 8.92 11.34 -18.21
N ALA A 45 7.65 11.68 -18.51
CA ALA A 45 6.61 11.69 -17.47
C ALA A 45 6.31 10.27 -16.93
N ARG A 46 6.28 9.25 -17.80
CA ARG A 46 6.12 7.86 -17.38
C ARG A 46 7.28 7.42 -16.48
N GLU A 47 8.51 7.73 -16.89
CA GLU A 47 9.71 7.44 -16.12
C GLU A 47 9.69 8.13 -14.75
N TRP A 48 9.26 9.39 -14.68
CA TRP A 48 9.14 10.10 -13.41
C TRP A 48 8.14 9.42 -12.46
N PHE A 49 6.96 8.99 -12.93
CA PHE A 49 6.02 8.24 -12.09
C PHE A 49 6.66 6.95 -11.58
N PHE A 50 7.33 6.19 -12.45
CA PHE A 50 8.02 4.96 -12.08
C PHE A 50 9.09 5.17 -11.00
N LEU A 51 10.03 6.11 -11.21
CA LEU A 51 11.11 6.39 -10.27
C LEU A 51 10.56 6.95 -8.96
N LEU A 52 9.58 7.84 -9.01
CA LEU A 52 8.99 8.43 -7.82
C LEU A 52 8.19 7.40 -7.02
N SER A 53 7.46 6.49 -7.67
CA SER A 53 6.77 5.38 -7.00
C SER A 53 7.74 4.53 -6.17
N LYS A 54 8.90 4.19 -6.74
CA LYS A 54 9.94 3.44 -6.01
C LYS A 54 10.38 4.13 -4.73
N GLU A 55 10.56 5.46 -4.76
CA GLU A 55 10.94 6.21 -3.56
C GLU A 55 9.76 6.39 -2.58
N MET A 56 8.57 6.75 -3.07
CA MET A 56 7.38 6.95 -2.23
C MET A 56 6.99 5.71 -1.42
N PHE A 57 7.19 4.53 -2.02
CA PHE A 57 6.79 3.25 -1.45
C PHE A 57 7.95 2.49 -0.83
N ASN A 58 9.16 3.06 -0.83
CA ASN A 58 10.31 2.47 -0.16
C ASN A 58 10.08 2.49 1.36
N PRO A 59 10.06 1.31 2.04
CA PRO A 59 9.83 1.25 3.48
C PRO A 59 10.87 2.00 4.31
N TYR A 60 12.04 2.31 3.74
CA TYR A 60 13.08 3.10 4.40
C TYR A 60 12.60 4.49 4.85
N TYR A 61 11.65 5.10 4.14
CA TYR A 61 11.08 6.39 4.53
C TYR A 61 10.01 6.29 5.64
N GLY A 62 9.61 5.07 6.01
CA GLY A 62 8.65 4.82 7.09
C GLY A 62 7.22 5.29 6.81
N LEU A 63 6.86 5.60 5.55
CA LEU A 63 5.49 5.97 5.17
C LEU A 63 4.64 4.74 4.89
N PHE A 64 5.17 3.82 4.09
CA PHE A 64 4.57 2.54 3.77
C PHE A 64 5.47 1.41 4.26
N GLU A 65 4.89 0.23 4.47
CA GLU A 65 5.60 -0.98 4.85
C GLU A 65 4.99 -2.18 4.10
N TYR A 66 5.75 -3.26 3.99
CA TYR A 66 5.22 -4.52 3.45
C TYR A 66 4.19 -5.11 4.42
N SER A 67 3.10 -5.65 3.88
CA SER A 67 1.98 -6.13 4.69
C SER A 67 2.30 -7.39 5.49
N ALA A 68 3.24 -8.19 4.99
CA ALA A 68 3.77 -9.42 5.58
C ALA A 68 5.20 -9.65 5.04
N THR A 69 5.97 -10.54 5.67
CA THR A 69 7.36 -10.83 5.31
C THR A 69 7.53 -11.53 3.95
N ASP A 70 6.48 -12.19 3.47
CA ASP A 70 6.43 -12.96 2.22
C ASP A 70 5.56 -12.30 1.14
N ASN A 71 5.03 -11.10 1.41
CA ASN A 71 4.10 -10.41 0.53
C ASN A 71 4.67 -9.07 0.05
N TYR A 72 4.53 -8.79 -1.25
CA TYR A 72 5.02 -7.56 -1.88
C TYR A 72 4.01 -6.41 -1.82
N THR A 73 2.81 -6.65 -1.27
CA THR A 73 1.81 -5.59 -1.12
C THR A 73 2.15 -4.65 0.03
N LEU A 74 1.81 -3.37 -0.17
CA LEU A 74 2.14 -2.28 0.72
C LEU A 74 0.92 -1.90 1.59
N GLN A 75 1.19 -1.51 2.82
CA GLN A 75 0.23 -0.88 3.71
C GLN A 75 0.81 0.39 4.32
N ILE A 76 -0.05 1.29 4.80
CA ILE A 76 0.41 2.48 5.53
C ILE A 76 1.11 2.02 6.81
N ASN A 77 2.31 2.54 7.06
CA ASN A 77 2.99 2.31 8.33
C ASN A 77 2.28 3.11 9.44
N PRO A 78 1.69 2.43 10.44
CA PRO A 78 1.01 3.10 11.56
C PRO A 78 1.97 3.96 12.39
N ASN A 79 3.25 3.61 12.42
CA ASN A 79 4.33 4.32 13.11
C ASN A 79 4.99 5.43 12.28
N SER A 80 4.43 5.78 11.12
CA SER A 80 4.98 6.82 10.22
C SER A 80 5.26 8.17 10.91
N GLY A 81 4.45 8.55 11.89
CA GLY A 81 4.65 9.80 12.65
C GLY A 81 5.85 9.76 13.61
N LEU A 82 6.33 8.57 13.99
CA LEU A 82 7.56 8.41 14.78
C LEU A 82 8.81 8.55 13.90
N CYS A 83 8.70 8.17 12.61
CA CYS A 83 9.78 8.31 11.64
C CYS A 83 9.92 9.76 11.15
N ASN A 84 8.81 10.47 11.00
CA ASN A 84 8.79 11.83 10.48
C ASN A 84 7.57 12.61 11.01
N GLU A 85 7.80 13.73 11.69
CA GLU A 85 6.73 14.59 12.22
C GLU A 85 5.83 15.16 11.11
N ASP A 86 6.39 15.39 9.91
CA ASP A 86 5.66 15.91 8.74
C ASP A 86 4.99 14.80 7.90
N HIS A 87 4.91 13.56 8.39
CA HIS A 87 4.42 12.41 7.62
C HIS A 87 3.06 12.65 6.93
N LEU A 88 2.13 13.37 7.56
CA LEU A 88 0.82 13.66 6.97
C LEU A 88 0.93 14.52 5.70
N SER A 89 1.86 15.48 5.67
CA SER A 89 2.14 16.27 4.47
C SER A 89 2.67 15.39 3.34
N TYR A 90 3.50 14.40 3.67
CA TYR A 90 3.96 13.39 2.71
C TYR A 90 2.82 12.50 2.21
N PHE A 91 1.90 12.03 3.06
CA PHE A 91 0.73 11.29 2.59
C PHE A 91 -0.13 12.12 1.64
N LYS A 92 -0.35 13.41 1.93
CA LYS A 92 -1.04 14.31 1.01
C LYS A 92 -0.30 14.48 -0.32
N PHE A 93 1.03 14.60 -0.28
CA PHE A 93 1.86 14.60 -1.49
C PHE A 93 1.68 13.32 -2.31
N ILE A 94 1.78 12.15 -1.69
CA ILE A 94 1.62 10.85 -2.37
C ILE A 94 0.21 10.73 -2.94
N GLY A 95 -0.81 11.20 -2.21
CA GLY A 95 -2.19 11.31 -2.69
C GLY A 95 -2.31 12.16 -3.95
N ARG A 96 -1.66 13.34 -3.98
CA ARG A 96 -1.60 14.19 -5.18
C ARG A 96 -0.95 13.47 -6.35
N VAL A 97 0.19 12.81 -6.13
CA VAL A 97 0.90 12.06 -7.18
C VAL A 97 0.03 10.92 -7.71
N ALA A 98 -0.65 10.17 -6.84
CA ALA A 98 -1.59 9.13 -7.25
C ALA A 98 -2.76 9.69 -8.07
N GLY A 99 -3.34 10.82 -7.65
CA GLY A 99 -4.36 11.52 -8.42
C GLY A 99 -3.84 12.02 -9.78
N MET A 100 -2.58 12.45 -9.86
CA MET A 100 -1.93 12.83 -11.12
C MET A 100 -1.75 11.63 -12.03
N ALA A 101 -1.38 10.46 -11.49
CA ALA A 101 -1.21 9.24 -12.26
C ALA A 101 -2.51 8.86 -12.95
N VAL A 102 -3.61 8.79 -12.19
CA VAL A 102 -4.96 8.52 -12.71
C VAL A 102 -5.38 9.58 -13.74
N PHE A 103 -5.23 10.87 -13.41
CA PHE A 103 -5.65 11.97 -14.31
C PHE A 103 -4.94 11.94 -15.67
N HIS A 104 -3.65 11.59 -15.70
CA HIS A 104 -2.84 11.57 -16.92
C HIS A 104 -2.76 10.20 -17.60
N GLY A 105 -3.48 9.19 -17.10
CA GLY A 105 -3.42 7.83 -17.61
C GLY A 105 -2.04 7.20 -17.48
N LYS A 106 -1.42 7.35 -16.31
CA LYS A 106 -0.14 6.75 -15.92
C LYS A 106 -0.35 5.81 -14.74
N LEU A 107 0.56 4.86 -14.58
CA LEU A 107 0.53 3.86 -13.52
C LEU A 107 1.57 4.20 -12.45
N LEU A 108 1.28 3.81 -11.22
CA LEU A 108 2.21 3.79 -10.10
C LEU A 108 2.89 2.41 -10.04
N ASP A 109 4.19 2.41 -9.72
CA ASP A 109 4.98 1.18 -9.55
C ASP A 109 4.89 0.68 -8.09
N GLY A 110 3.82 -0.04 -7.77
CA GLY A 110 3.60 -0.63 -6.44
C GLY A 110 2.15 -1.06 -6.23
N PHE A 111 1.93 -2.10 -5.42
CA PHE A 111 0.61 -2.65 -5.12
C PHE A 111 0.27 -2.47 -3.65
N PHE A 112 -0.96 -2.09 -3.32
CA PHE A 112 -1.42 -1.96 -1.94
C PHE A 112 -2.27 -3.14 -1.52
N ILE A 113 -2.41 -3.34 -0.21
CA ILE A 113 -3.36 -4.31 0.31
C ILE A 113 -4.79 -3.93 -0.08
N ARG A 114 -5.67 -4.91 -0.32
CA ARG A 114 -7.08 -4.69 -0.65
C ARG A 114 -7.82 -3.73 0.30
N PRO A 115 -7.61 -3.78 1.64
CA PRO A 115 -8.14 -2.79 2.57
C PRO A 115 -7.82 -1.33 2.21
N PHE A 116 -6.65 -1.03 1.64
CA PHE A 116 -6.26 0.33 1.25
C PHE A 116 -7.24 0.90 0.19
N TYR A 117 -7.49 0.14 -0.87
CA TYR A 117 -8.45 0.52 -1.92
C TYR A 117 -9.88 0.61 -1.39
N LYS A 118 -10.28 -0.31 -0.49
CA LYS A 118 -11.59 -0.25 0.18
C LYS A 118 -11.75 1.01 1.03
N MET A 119 -10.71 1.41 1.77
CA MET A 119 -10.72 2.67 2.53
C MET A 119 -10.87 3.87 1.61
N MET A 120 -10.21 3.89 0.45
CA MET A 120 -10.36 4.97 -0.52
C MET A 120 -11.81 5.11 -1.02
N LEU A 121 -12.49 3.99 -1.21
CA LEU A 121 -13.89 3.93 -1.67
C LEU A 121 -14.90 4.14 -0.52
N GLY A 122 -14.44 4.17 0.73
CA GLY A 122 -15.31 4.20 1.92
C GLY A 122 -16.10 2.89 2.12
N LYS A 123 -15.57 1.76 1.65
CA LYS A 123 -16.17 0.43 1.84
C LYS A 123 -15.72 -0.16 3.18
N GLN A 124 -16.62 -0.93 3.80
CA GLN A 124 -16.30 -1.67 5.01
C GLN A 124 -15.28 -2.78 4.71
N ILE A 125 -14.27 -2.90 5.58
CA ILE A 125 -13.30 -3.99 5.53
C ILE A 125 -13.88 -5.17 6.30
N SER A 126 -13.72 -6.36 5.73
CA SER A 126 -14.31 -7.60 6.21
C SER A 126 -13.22 -8.63 6.54
N LEU A 127 -13.60 -9.70 7.24
CA LEU A 127 -12.68 -10.78 7.58
C LEU A 127 -12.00 -11.40 6.34
N LYS A 128 -12.71 -11.48 5.20
CA LYS A 128 -12.14 -12.01 3.96
C LYS A 128 -10.97 -11.19 3.42
N ASP A 129 -10.91 -9.90 3.74
CA ASP A 129 -9.80 -9.03 3.31
C ASP A 129 -8.51 -9.34 4.08
N MET A 130 -8.61 -9.97 5.26
CA MET A 130 -7.47 -10.48 6.02
C MET A 130 -6.77 -11.62 5.29
N GLU A 131 -7.51 -12.49 4.59
CA GLU A 131 -6.95 -13.68 3.93
C GLU A 131 -5.85 -13.35 2.92
N SER A 132 -6.02 -12.25 2.18
CA SER A 132 -5.02 -11.77 1.22
C SER A 132 -3.79 -11.09 1.84
N VAL A 133 -3.84 -10.76 3.13
CA VAL A 133 -2.79 -10.04 3.85
C VAL A 133 -2.03 -10.98 4.79
N ASP A 134 -2.77 -11.74 5.59
CA ASP A 134 -2.27 -12.67 6.59
C ASP A 134 -3.22 -13.87 6.70
N SER A 135 -2.85 -14.96 6.03
CA SER A 135 -3.65 -16.17 5.98
C SER A 135 -3.73 -16.91 7.32
N GLU A 136 -2.69 -16.84 8.14
CA GLU A 136 -2.63 -17.49 9.46
C GLU A 136 -3.58 -16.77 10.43
N TYR A 137 -3.52 -15.45 10.44
CA TYR A 137 -4.38 -14.65 11.29
C TYR A 137 -5.84 -14.70 10.84
N TYR A 138 -6.09 -14.72 9.53
CA TYR A 138 -7.41 -14.99 8.98
C TYR A 138 -7.98 -16.34 9.44
N ASN A 139 -7.20 -17.42 9.34
CA ASN A 139 -7.64 -18.76 9.75
C ASN A 139 -7.98 -18.80 11.25
N SER A 140 -7.21 -18.11 12.08
CA SER A 140 -7.46 -18.01 13.52
C SER A 140 -8.79 -17.29 13.82
N LEU A 141 -9.03 -16.14 13.20
CA LEU A 141 -10.28 -15.39 13.36
C LEU A 141 -11.49 -16.14 12.76
N LYS A 142 -11.29 -16.86 11.66
CA LYS A 142 -12.30 -17.72 11.06
C LYS A 142 -12.65 -18.90 11.97
N TRP A 143 -11.66 -19.51 12.63
CA TRP A 143 -11.92 -20.55 13.63
C TRP A 143 -12.76 -20.01 14.78
N ILE A 144 -12.44 -18.83 15.31
CA ILE A 144 -13.24 -18.16 16.35
C ILE A 144 -14.67 -17.93 15.85
N LEU A 145 -14.84 -17.48 14.62
CA LEU A 145 -16.16 -17.26 14.03
C LEU A 145 -17.01 -18.54 13.98
N GLU A 146 -16.39 -19.67 13.63
CA GLU A 146 -17.06 -20.95 13.37
C GLU A 146 -17.20 -21.83 14.62
N ASN A 147 -16.38 -21.63 15.66
CA ASN A 147 -16.32 -22.45 16.87
C ASN A 147 -16.59 -21.62 18.14
N ASP A 148 -16.72 -22.27 19.30
CA ASP A 148 -16.85 -21.59 20.59
C ASP A 148 -15.46 -21.16 21.11
N PRO A 149 -15.17 -19.85 21.25
CA PRO A 149 -13.88 -19.38 21.72
C PRO A 149 -13.76 -19.32 23.25
N THR A 150 -14.82 -19.66 24.00
CA THR A 150 -14.88 -19.41 25.45
C THR A 150 -13.74 -20.14 26.21
N GLU A 151 -13.34 -21.32 25.75
CA GLU A 151 -12.24 -22.09 26.35
C GLU A 151 -10.84 -21.50 26.07
N LEU A 152 -10.72 -20.59 25.10
CA LEU A 152 -9.45 -19.94 24.77
C LEU A 152 -9.10 -18.78 25.72
N ASP A 153 -10.04 -18.36 26.58
CA ASP A 153 -9.92 -17.19 27.49
C ASP A 153 -9.41 -15.92 26.77
N LEU A 154 -9.79 -15.76 25.50
CA LEU A 154 -9.48 -14.56 24.72
C LEU A 154 -10.17 -13.35 25.34
N ARG A 155 -9.50 -12.21 25.30
CA ARG A 155 -10.00 -10.93 25.81
C ARG A 155 -10.13 -9.90 24.70
N PHE A 156 -10.90 -8.83 24.93
CA PHE A 156 -11.06 -7.71 23.97
C PHE A 156 -9.83 -6.79 23.98
N CYS A 157 -8.63 -7.35 23.84
CA CYS A 157 -7.36 -6.63 23.75
C CYS A 157 -6.43 -7.32 22.76
N ILE A 158 -5.42 -6.60 22.29
CA ILE A 158 -4.40 -7.12 21.37
C ILE A 158 -3.01 -6.67 21.80
N ASP A 159 -2.02 -7.51 21.54
CA ASP A 159 -0.62 -7.18 21.75
C ASP A 159 -0.05 -6.47 20.51
N GLU A 160 0.50 -5.27 20.71
CA GLU A 160 1.14 -4.46 19.69
C GLU A 160 2.65 -4.41 19.95
N ASP A 161 3.46 -4.93 19.02
CA ASP A 161 4.91 -4.72 19.06
C ASP A 161 5.26 -3.38 18.39
N ASN A 162 5.87 -2.49 19.17
CA ASN A 162 6.45 -1.25 18.67
C ASN A 162 7.94 -1.25 19.03
N PHE A 163 8.79 -1.46 18.01
CA PHE A 163 10.26 -1.45 18.13
C PHE A 163 10.81 -2.43 19.18
N GLY A 164 10.24 -3.64 19.25
CA GLY A 164 10.66 -4.70 20.17
C GLY A 164 10.11 -4.55 21.60
N GLN A 165 9.16 -3.64 21.81
CA GLN A 165 8.41 -3.52 23.05
C GLN A 165 6.94 -3.85 22.77
N THR A 166 6.40 -4.79 23.53
CA THR A 166 5.00 -5.23 23.40
C THR A 166 4.10 -4.43 24.35
N TYR A 167 3.02 -3.87 23.79
CA TYR A 167 2.01 -3.12 24.52
C TYR A 167 0.65 -3.79 24.34
N GLN A 168 -0.07 -3.96 25.44
CA GLN A 168 -1.45 -4.45 25.38
C GLN A 168 -2.40 -3.28 25.13
N VAL A 169 -3.21 -3.38 24.07
CA VAL A 169 -4.16 -2.36 23.65
C VAL A 169 -5.58 -2.92 23.76
N ASP A 170 -6.40 -2.28 24.59
CA ASP A 170 -7.83 -2.58 24.68
C ASP A 170 -8.54 -2.22 23.37
N LEU A 171 -9.25 -3.18 22.77
CA LEU A 171 -10.04 -3.00 21.55
C LEU A 171 -11.31 -2.18 21.78
N LYS A 172 -11.80 -2.16 23.04
CA LYS A 172 -12.91 -1.34 23.53
C LYS A 172 -12.70 -1.05 25.01
N PRO A 173 -13.40 -0.07 25.62
CA PRO A 173 -13.20 0.27 27.03
C PRO A 173 -13.32 -0.94 27.96
N SER A 174 -12.33 -1.15 28.83
CA SER A 174 -12.22 -2.33 29.72
C SER A 174 -12.15 -3.66 28.96
N GLY A 175 -11.49 -3.66 27.80
CA GLY A 175 -11.41 -4.78 26.88
C GLY A 175 -10.70 -6.00 27.47
N SER A 176 -9.58 -5.76 28.16
CA SER A 176 -8.79 -6.74 28.91
C SER A 176 -9.58 -7.51 29.97
N ASP A 177 -10.62 -6.89 30.56
CA ASP A 177 -11.48 -7.56 31.55
C ASP A 177 -12.61 -8.40 30.92
N MET A 178 -12.87 -8.25 29.62
CA MET A 178 -13.99 -8.89 28.92
C MET A 178 -13.57 -10.15 28.16
N VAL A 179 -14.13 -11.30 28.52
CA VAL A 179 -13.95 -12.58 27.80
C VAL A 179 -14.70 -12.57 26.47
N VAL A 180 -14.07 -13.12 25.44
CA VAL A 180 -14.69 -13.41 24.15
C VAL A 180 -15.51 -14.70 24.26
N THR A 181 -16.80 -14.60 23.97
CA THR A 181 -17.79 -15.68 24.02
C THR A 181 -18.52 -15.80 22.69
N ASN A 182 -19.38 -16.81 22.55
CA ASN A 182 -20.20 -16.97 21.35
C ASN A 182 -21.13 -15.78 21.05
N GLU A 183 -21.57 -15.05 22.09
CA GLU A 183 -22.46 -13.90 21.95
C GLU A 183 -21.75 -12.66 21.41
N ASN A 184 -20.47 -12.47 21.75
CA ASN A 184 -19.73 -11.24 21.45
C ASN A 184 -18.58 -11.41 20.44
N LYS A 185 -18.26 -12.65 20.01
CA LYS A 185 -17.15 -12.93 19.09
C LYS A 185 -17.18 -12.20 17.75
N LYS A 186 -18.37 -11.85 17.24
CA LYS A 186 -18.49 -11.05 16.00
C LYS A 186 -17.96 -9.63 16.20
N GLU A 187 -18.32 -9.01 17.32
CA GLU A 187 -17.80 -7.69 17.71
C GLU A 187 -16.29 -7.74 17.91
N TYR A 188 -15.79 -8.80 18.55
CA TYR A 188 -14.34 -9.01 18.72
C TYR A 188 -13.62 -9.03 17.37
N ILE A 189 -14.10 -9.85 16.41
CA ILE A 189 -13.51 -9.94 15.08
C ILE A 189 -13.56 -8.59 14.35
N ASP A 190 -14.70 -7.89 14.41
CA ASP A 190 -14.84 -6.57 13.77
C ASP A 190 -13.85 -5.55 14.35
N LEU A 191 -13.68 -5.52 15.68
CA LEU A 191 -12.73 -4.62 16.33
C LEU A 191 -11.28 -4.96 16.01
N VAL A 192 -10.93 -6.25 15.92
CA VAL A 192 -9.60 -6.70 15.47
C VAL A 192 -9.33 -6.22 14.05
N ILE A 193 -10.29 -6.36 13.13
CA ILE A 193 -10.17 -5.89 11.74
C ILE A 193 -10.00 -4.37 11.70
N GLN A 194 -10.81 -3.62 12.44
CA GLN A 194 -10.71 -2.16 12.52
C GLN A 194 -9.35 -1.73 13.08
N TRP A 195 -8.86 -2.39 14.12
CA TRP A 195 -7.54 -2.11 14.69
C TRP A 195 -6.41 -2.40 13.69
N ARG A 196 -6.46 -3.55 13.01
CA ARG A 196 -5.41 -4.00 12.08
C ARG A 196 -5.26 -3.13 10.84
N PHE A 197 -6.35 -2.58 10.32
CA PHE A 197 -6.35 -1.90 9.01
C PHE A 197 -6.77 -0.43 9.04
N VAL A 198 -7.50 0.05 10.06
CA VAL A 198 -8.17 1.36 10.00
C VAL A 198 -7.69 2.30 11.10
N ASN A 199 -7.92 1.92 12.36
CA ASN A 199 -7.85 2.84 13.51
C ASN A 199 -6.47 3.51 13.64
N ARG A 200 -5.40 2.78 13.35
CA ARG A 200 -4.01 3.23 13.49
C ARG A 200 -3.53 4.13 12.35
N VAL A 201 -4.23 4.12 11.22
CA VAL A 201 -3.79 4.76 9.96
C VAL A 201 -4.77 5.79 9.41
N GLN A 202 -5.84 6.09 10.15
CA GLN A 202 -6.93 6.96 9.67
C GLN A 202 -6.45 8.35 9.27
N LYS A 203 -5.53 8.96 10.04
CA LYS A 203 -5.02 10.32 9.74
C LYS A 203 -4.20 10.33 8.44
N GLN A 204 -3.36 9.32 8.25
CA GLN A 204 -2.53 9.11 7.08
C GLN A 204 -3.40 8.88 5.82
N MET A 205 -4.40 7.99 5.92
CA MET A 205 -5.35 7.74 4.83
C MET A 205 -6.16 8.99 4.49
N ASN A 206 -6.62 9.76 5.49
CA ASN A 206 -7.33 11.00 5.25
C ASN A 206 -6.47 12.02 4.50
N ALA A 207 -5.19 12.17 4.88
CA ALA A 207 -4.26 13.07 4.20
C ALA A 207 -4.00 12.61 2.75
N PHE A 208 -3.82 11.31 2.53
CA PHE A 208 -3.71 10.73 1.20
C PHE A 208 -4.95 11.01 0.34
N LEU A 209 -6.15 10.78 0.89
CA LEU A 209 -7.41 11.04 0.20
C LEU A 209 -7.63 12.53 -0.09
N GLU A 210 -7.24 13.42 0.82
CA GLU A 210 -7.26 14.86 0.59
C GLU A 210 -6.42 15.22 -0.63
N GLY A 211 -5.20 14.70 -0.73
CA GLY A 211 -4.33 14.93 -1.88
C GLY A 211 -4.88 14.34 -3.19
N PHE A 212 -5.42 13.12 -3.12
CA PHE A 212 -6.00 12.43 -4.28
C PHE A 212 -7.23 13.15 -4.82
N THR A 213 -8.11 13.60 -3.93
CA THR A 213 -9.40 14.19 -4.29
C THR A 213 -9.32 15.64 -4.77
N GLU A 214 -8.20 16.32 -4.54
CA GLU A 214 -7.90 17.59 -5.20
C GLU A 214 -7.79 17.45 -6.74
N LEU A 215 -7.45 16.26 -7.24
CA LEU A 215 -7.28 15.99 -8.66
C LEU A 215 -8.44 15.18 -9.24
N ILE A 216 -8.90 14.16 -8.53
CA ILE A 216 -9.95 13.24 -8.95
C ILE A 216 -11.14 13.35 -7.99
N PRO A 217 -12.30 13.87 -8.43
CA PRO A 217 -13.50 13.90 -7.59
C PRO A 217 -13.85 12.51 -7.03
N ILE A 218 -14.14 12.43 -5.72
CA ILE A 218 -14.42 11.16 -5.04
C ILE A 218 -15.63 10.41 -5.64
N ASP A 219 -16.62 11.13 -6.17
CA ASP A 219 -17.79 10.50 -6.79
C ASP A 219 -17.43 9.78 -8.09
N LEU A 220 -16.40 10.23 -8.80
CA LEU A 220 -15.91 9.55 -10.01
C LEU A 220 -15.10 8.31 -9.68
N ILE A 221 -14.43 8.27 -8.53
CA ILE A 221 -13.66 7.07 -8.14
C ILE A 221 -14.57 5.97 -7.57
N LYS A 222 -15.69 6.35 -6.95
CA LYS A 222 -16.66 5.41 -6.35
C LYS A 222 -17.44 4.56 -7.35
N ILE A 223 -17.33 4.83 -8.66
CA ILE A 223 -17.91 3.96 -9.70
C ILE A 223 -17.16 2.64 -9.82
N PHE A 224 -15.88 2.62 -9.42
CA PHE A 224 -15.02 1.45 -9.48
C PHE A 224 -15.15 0.61 -8.20
N ASP A 225 -15.00 -0.70 -8.34
CA ASP A 225 -14.69 -1.55 -7.20
C ASP A 225 -13.20 -1.50 -6.82
N GLU A 226 -12.83 -2.15 -5.71
CA GLU A 226 -11.45 -2.13 -5.21
C GLU A 226 -10.43 -2.79 -6.16
N ASN A 227 -10.84 -3.79 -6.95
CA ASN A 227 -9.97 -4.47 -7.91
C ASN A 227 -9.81 -3.61 -9.18
N GLU A 228 -10.89 -2.97 -9.63
CA GLU A 228 -10.85 -2.03 -10.74
C GLU A 228 -10.03 -0.78 -10.40
N LEU A 229 -10.11 -0.30 -9.14
CA LEU A 229 -9.31 0.81 -8.65
C LEU A 229 -7.82 0.46 -8.59
N GLU A 230 -7.48 -0.74 -8.13
CA GLU A 230 -6.11 -1.27 -8.18
C GLU A 230 -5.60 -1.27 -9.63
N LEU A 231 -6.37 -1.84 -10.55
CA LEU A 231 -6.00 -1.89 -11.97
C LEU A 231 -5.83 -0.49 -12.58
N LEU A 232 -6.69 0.47 -12.20
CA LEU A 232 -6.62 1.84 -12.66
C LEU A 232 -5.36 2.57 -12.18
N MET A 233 -4.93 2.32 -10.95
CA MET A 233 -3.80 3.02 -10.33
C MET A 233 -2.45 2.36 -10.61
N CYS A 234 -2.41 1.03 -10.54
CA CYS A 234 -1.18 0.23 -10.49
C CYS A 234 -1.03 -0.66 -11.72
N GLY A 235 -2.12 -0.95 -12.45
CA GLY A 235 -2.11 -1.84 -13.59
C GLY A 235 -2.05 -3.31 -13.17
N LEU A 236 -1.56 -4.16 -14.08
CA LEU A 236 -1.27 -5.55 -13.79
C LEU A 236 0.21 -5.67 -13.40
N GLY A 237 0.51 -6.54 -12.45
CA GLY A 237 1.89 -6.94 -12.17
C GLY A 237 2.50 -7.57 -13.41
N ASP A 238 3.50 -6.91 -14.00
CA ASP A 238 4.33 -7.47 -15.05
C ASP A 238 5.64 -7.95 -14.42
N VAL A 239 6.02 -9.20 -14.68
CA VAL A 239 7.24 -9.79 -14.12
C VAL A 239 8.32 -9.69 -15.18
N ASP A 240 9.42 -9.00 -14.88
CA ASP A 240 10.58 -9.00 -15.77
C ASP A 240 11.20 -10.40 -15.82
N VAL A 241 10.81 -11.17 -16.84
CA VAL A 241 11.27 -12.54 -17.06
C VAL A 241 12.78 -12.60 -17.24
N ASN A 242 13.42 -11.55 -17.77
CA ASN A 242 14.87 -11.53 -17.93
C ASN A 242 15.57 -11.37 -16.58
N ASP A 243 15.08 -10.47 -15.75
CA ASP A 243 15.59 -10.29 -14.39
C ASP A 243 15.37 -11.55 -13.55
N TRP A 244 14.16 -12.11 -13.61
CA TRP A 244 13.82 -13.38 -12.94
C TRP A 244 14.76 -14.51 -13.38
N ARG A 245 15.02 -14.63 -14.69
CA ARG A 245 15.93 -15.63 -15.24
C ARG A 245 17.36 -15.46 -14.78
N GLN A 246 17.85 -14.22 -14.68
CA GLN A 246 19.21 -13.91 -14.23
C GLN A 246 19.42 -14.25 -12.75
N HIS A 247 18.39 -14.09 -11.93
CA HIS A 247 18.45 -14.35 -10.49
C HIS A 247 17.95 -15.76 -10.09
N THR A 248 17.74 -16.67 -11.03
CA THR A 248 17.30 -18.04 -10.76
C THR A 248 18.47 -18.99 -10.48
N VAL A 249 18.40 -19.71 -9.34
CA VAL A 249 19.38 -20.74 -8.95
C VAL A 249 18.88 -22.14 -9.29
N TYR A 250 19.70 -22.91 -10.01
CA TYR A 250 19.38 -24.28 -10.41
C TYR A 250 20.03 -25.30 -9.45
N LYS A 251 19.28 -26.35 -9.06
CA LYS A 251 19.72 -27.41 -8.15
C LYS A 251 19.47 -28.79 -8.75
N ASN A 252 20.03 -29.83 -8.14
CA ASN A 252 19.82 -31.25 -8.48
C ASN A 252 20.13 -31.60 -9.96
N GLY A 253 21.21 -31.04 -10.51
CA GLY A 253 21.68 -31.34 -11.87
C GLY A 253 21.11 -30.43 -12.97
N TYR A 254 20.16 -29.54 -12.65
CA TYR A 254 19.74 -28.50 -13.59
C TYR A 254 20.77 -27.38 -13.73
N CYS A 255 20.82 -26.77 -14.90
CA CYS A 255 21.66 -25.60 -15.21
C CYS A 255 20.99 -24.73 -16.29
N PRO A 256 21.46 -23.48 -16.53
CA PRO A 256 20.85 -22.58 -17.50
C PRO A 256 20.71 -23.14 -18.92
N ASN A 257 21.60 -24.07 -19.29
CA ASN A 257 21.64 -24.70 -20.61
C ASN A 257 20.89 -26.03 -20.68
N HIS A 258 20.32 -26.51 -19.57
CA HIS A 258 19.58 -27.76 -19.56
C HIS A 258 18.32 -27.63 -20.44
N PRO A 259 17.98 -28.61 -21.30
CA PRO A 259 16.85 -28.50 -22.23
C PRO A 259 15.52 -28.13 -21.55
N VAL A 260 15.23 -28.76 -20.41
CA VAL A 260 14.04 -28.47 -19.59
C VAL A 260 14.01 -27.01 -19.10
N ILE A 261 15.16 -26.44 -18.72
CA ILE A 261 15.25 -25.04 -18.27
C ILE A 261 15.05 -24.07 -19.43
N GLN A 262 15.59 -24.40 -20.61
CA GLN A 262 15.35 -23.59 -21.82
C GLN A 262 13.87 -23.63 -22.23
N TRP A 263 13.19 -24.76 -22.06
CA TRP A 263 11.75 -24.85 -22.29
C TRP A 263 10.93 -24.07 -21.26
N PHE A 264 11.29 -24.16 -19.98
CA PHE A 264 10.67 -23.37 -18.91
C PHE A 264 10.68 -21.87 -19.23
N TRP A 265 11.86 -21.31 -19.53
CA TRP A 265 11.97 -19.88 -19.89
C TRP A 265 11.42 -19.49 -21.25
N LYS A 266 10.99 -20.46 -22.07
CA LYS A 266 10.32 -20.19 -23.34
C LYS A 266 8.80 -20.07 -23.18
N VAL A 267 8.24 -20.62 -22.10
CA VAL A 267 6.81 -20.57 -21.79
C VAL A 267 6.45 -19.51 -20.75
N CYS A 268 7.42 -19.08 -19.94
CA CYS A 268 7.34 -17.86 -19.11
C CYS A 268 7.55 -16.63 -19.98
#